data_AF-R7UDC7-F1
#
_entry.id   AF-R7UDC7-F1
#
_cell.length_a   1.000
_cell.length_b   1.000
_cell.length_c   1.000
_cell.angle_alpha   90.00
_cell.angle_beta   90.00
_cell.angle_gamma   90.00
#
_symmetry.space_group_name_H-M   'P 1'
#
loop_
_entity.id
_entity.type
_entity.pdbx_description
1 polymer ?
#
loop_
_entity_poly.entity_id
_entity_poly.type
_entity_poly.pdbx_seq_one_letter_code
_entity_poly.pdbx_strand_id
1 'polypeptide(L)'
;MIAVAVTEDKQVEMKCSMADLVTETDQMVEKMIISTLKEHFPTHCFIGEESVAAGEKCVLTDAPTWVIDPVDGTNNFVHTFPFVAVSIALMINKQAEIGIVYNPLLKEMYSARKGQGAFCNGKKLKCSSVKDLGQALVATEFGSQRDPEILDKKFRNMRSIIEKAHG
;
A
#
# COMPACT_ATOMS: atom_id res chain seq x y z
N MET A 1 -13.21 9.57 -6.39
CA MET A 1 -13.85 8.27 -6.07
C MET A 1 -13.61 7.93 -4.61
N ILE A 2 -12.40 7.52 -4.19
CA ILE A 2 -12.11 7.15 -2.78
C ILE A 2 -12.47 8.26 -1.77
N ALA A 3 -12.08 9.52 -2.03
CA ALA A 3 -12.40 10.64 -1.12
C ALA A 3 -13.90 10.93 -0.93
N VAL A 4 -14.75 10.45 -1.85
CA VAL A 4 -16.21 10.55 -1.74
C VAL A 4 -16.77 9.30 -1.06
N ALA A 5 -16.33 8.12 -1.54
CA ALA A 5 -16.76 6.82 -1.02
C ALA A 5 -16.45 6.64 0.48
N VAL A 6 -15.42 7.32 1.01
CA VAL A 6 -15.09 7.27 2.45
C VAL A 6 -16.25 7.78 3.32
N THR A 7 -17.10 8.67 2.83
CA THR A 7 -18.25 9.24 3.58
C THR A 7 -19.59 8.56 3.30
N GLU A 8 -19.62 7.60 2.37
CA GLU A 8 -20.83 6.88 1.97
C GLU A 8 -20.96 5.54 2.70
N ASP A 9 -22.15 4.92 2.65
CA ASP A 9 -22.34 3.54 3.10
C ASP A 9 -21.51 2.59 2.22
N LYS A 10 -20.83 1.62 2.84
CA LYS A 10 -19.88 0.70 2.17
C LYS A 10 -20.34 -0.74 2.31
N GLN A 11 -20.19 -1.52 1.26
CA GLN A 11 -20.33 -2.97 1.34
C GLN A 11 -18.99 -3.56 1.77
N VAL A 12 -18.92 -4.03 3.02
CA VAL A 12 -17.70 -4.58 3.60
C VAL A 12 -17.77 -6.09 3.60
N GLU A 13 -16.79 -6.73 2.97
CA GLU A 13 -16.58 -8.18 2.99
C GLU A 13 -15.28 -8.51 3.73
N MET A 14 -15.21 -9.71 4.30
CA MET A 14 -13.99 -10.23 4.94
C MET A 14 -13.25 -11.13 3.96
N LYS A 15 -11.93 -10.93 3.84
CA LYS A 15 -11.01 -11.81 3.13
C LYS A 15 -10.58 -12.98 4.04
N CYS A 16 -9.33 -13.02 4.50
CA CYS A 16 -8.80 -14.16 5.27
C CYS A 16 -9.03 -14.07 6.79
N SER A 17 -9.39 -12.90 7.33
CA SER A 17 -9.59 -12.71 8.78
C SER A 17 -10.51 -11.52 9.09
N MET A 18 -10.95 -11.38 10.35
CA MET A 18 -11.77 -10.24 10.79
C MET A 18 -11.08 -8.87 10.64
N ALA A 19 -9.76 -8.84 10.45
CA ALA A 19 -8.98 -7.62 10.23
C ALA A 19 -8.50 -7.46 8.78
N ASP A 20 -9.00 -8.30 7.89
CA ASP A 20 -8.65 -8.34 6.48
C ASP A 20 -9.93 -8.10 5.68
N LEU A 21 -10.15 -6.82 5.33
CA LEU A 21 -11.41 -6.33 4.78
C LEU A 21 -11.22 -5.97 3.30
N VAL A 22 -12.30 -6.03 2.55
CA VAL A 22 -12.42 -5.53 1.18
C VAL A 22 -13.74 -4.80 1.02
N THR A 23 -13.75 -3.78 0.16
CA THR A 23 -14.99 -3.11 -0.24
C THR A 23 -15.16 -3.14 -1.76
N GLU A 24 -16.36 -2.81 -2.22
CA GLU A 24 -16.65 -2.58 -3.64
C GLU A 24 -15.74 -1.48 -4.24
N THR A 25 -15.28 -0.54 -3.41
CA THR A 25 -14.39 0.54 -3.83
C THR A 25 -13.03 0.00 -4.26
N ASP A 26 -12.47 -0.96 -3.53
CA ASP A 26 -11.17 -1.59 -3.84
C ASP A 26 -11.20 -2.19 -5.27
N GLN A 27 -12.22 -2.99 -5.56
CA GLN A 27 -12.41 -3.63 -6.87
C GLN A 27 -12.63 -2.61 -8.00
N MET A 28 -13.44 -1.56 -7.74
CA MET A 28 -13.71 -0.51 -8.74
C MET A 28 -12.46 0.31 -9.06
N VAL A 29 -11.68 0.67 -8.05
CA VAL A 29 -10.42 1.42 -8.22
C VAL A 29 -9.42 0.58 -9.01
N GLU A 30 -9.21 -0.69 -8.64
CA GLU A 30 -8.25 -1.56 -9.33
C GLU A 30 -8.60 -1.72 -10.81
N LYS A 31 -9.87 -2.03 -11.10
CA LYS A 31 -10.36 -2.20 -12.48
C LYS A 31 -10.12 -0.95 -13.33
N MET A 32 -10.37 0.23 -12.76
CA MET A 32 -10.17 1.52 -13.43
C MET A 32 -8.69 1.81 -13.70
N ILE A 33 -7.81 1.52 -12.74
CA ILE A 33 -6.36 1.68 -12.90
C ILE A 33 -5.84 0.73 -14.00
N ILE A 34 -6.17 -0.56 -13.90
CA ILE A 34 -5.72 -1.57 -14.87
C ILE A 34 -6.23 -1.25 -16.27
N SER A 35 -7.52 -0.91 -16.45
CA SER A 35 -8.07 -0.59 -17.77
C SER A 35 -7.34 0.60 -18.41
N THR A 36 -7.15 1.68 -17.64
CA THR A 36 -6.48 2.90 -18.11
C THR A 36 -5.03 2.63 -18.50
N LEU A 37 -4.29 1.88 -17.67
CA LEU A 37 -2.91 1.53 -17.96
C LEU A 37 -2.80 0.58 -19.16
N LYS A 38 -3.72 -0.36 -19.31
CA LYS A 38 -3.73 -1.32 -20.42
C LYS A 38 -4.02 -0.65 -21.78
N GLU A 39 -4.83 0.41 -21.80
CA GLU A 39 -5.04 1.23 -23.00
C GLU A 39 -3.74 1.91 -23.47
N HIS A 40 -2.91 2.39 -22.54
CA HIS A 40 -1.66 3.10 -22.85
C HIS A 40 -0.47 2.15 -23.03
N PHE A 41 -0.49 1.00 -22.35
CA PHE A 41 0.59 0.02 -22.29
C PHE A 41 0.06 -1.41 -22.51
N PRO A 42 -0.45 -1.72 -23.72
CA PRO A 42 -1.17 -2.98 -23.99
C PRO A 42 -0.30 -4.24 -23.85
N THR A 43 1.02 -4.10 -23.85
CA THR A 43 1.99 -5.19 -23.72
C THR A 43 2.48 -5.41 -22.29
N HIS A 44 2.12 -4.53 -21.34
CA HIS A 44 2.55 -4.66 -19.94
C HIS A 44 1.72 -5.70 -19.19
N CYS A 45 2.33 -6.28 -18.16
CA CYS A 45 1.67 -7.19 -17.23
C CYS A 45 1.14 -6.43 -16.01
N PHE A 46 0.29 -7.09 -15.22
CA PHE A 46 -0.36 -6.51 -14.04
C PHE A 46 -0.33 -7.50 -12.87
N ILE A 47 -0.13 -6.98 -11.66
CA ILE A 47 -0.31 -7.69 -10.39
C ILE A 47 -1.12 -6.73 -9.51
N GLY A 48 -2.42 -7.00 -9.36
CA GLY A 48 -3.32 -6.25 -8.48
C GLY A 48 -3.68 -7.07 -7.25
N GLU A 49 -3.84 -6.43 -6.09
CA GLU A 49 -4.26 -7.11 -4.86
C GLU A 49 -5.57 -7.88 -5.05
N GLU A 50 -6.60 -7.22 -5.59
CA GLU A 50 -7.94 -7.82 -5.70
C GLU A 50 -8.00 -8.87 -6.81
N SER A 51 -7.27 -8.65 -7.90
CA SER A 51 -7.09 -9.63 -8.98
C SER A 51 -6.42 -10.91 -8.46
N VAL A 52 -5.39 -10.78 -7.62
CA VAL A 52 -4.71 -11.93 -7.00
C VAL A 52 -5.65 -12.64 -6.02
N ALA A 53 -6.43 -11.90 -5.21
CA ALA A 53 -7.45 -12.48 -4.34
C ALA A 53 -8.54 -13.23 -5.15
N ALA A 54 -8.86 -12.77 -6.36
CA ALA A 54 -9.77 -13.43 -7.29
C ALA A 54 -9.15 -14.63 -8.07
N GLY A 55 -7.89 -14.97 -7.80
CA GLY A 55 -7.21 -16.14 -8.35
C GLY A 55 -6.24 -15.88 -9.51
N GLU A 56 -5.97 -14.61 -9.84
CA GLU A 56 -4.89 -14.30 -10.78
C GLU A 56 -3.50 -14.61 -10.20
N LYS A 57 -2.54 -14.86 -11.09
CA LYS A 57 -1.18 -15.26 -10.68
C LYS A 57 -0.39 -14.05 -10.17
N CYS A 58 0.07 -14.12 -8.93
CA CYS A 58 1.07 -13.20 -8.40
C CYS A 58 2.48 -13.67 -8.79
N VAL A 59 2.90 -13.41 -10.03
CA VAL A 59 4.23 -13.81 -10.54
C VAL A 59 4.91 -12.62 -11.20
N LEU A 60 6.00 -12.15 -10.59
CA LEU A 60 6.82 -11.09 -11.18
C LEU A 60 7.85 -11.67 -12.17
N THR A 61 7.80 -11.19 -13.41
CA THR A 61 8.72 -11.59 -14.49
C THR A 61 9.67 -10.46 -14.84
N ASP A 62 10.49 -10.64 -15.88
CA ASP A 62 11.36 -9.56 -16.37
C ASP A 62 10.60 -8.54 -17.24
N ALA A 63 9.38 -8.88 -17.69
CA ALA A 63 8.54 -7.98 -18.47
C ALA A 63 8.05 -6.77 -17.63
N PRO A 64 7.81 -5.61 -18.27
CA PRO A 64 7.21 -4.46 -17.61
C PRO A 64 5.89 -4.85 -16.92
N THR A 65 5.83 -4.70 -15.61
CA THR A 65 4.70 -5.14 -14.78
C THR A 65 4.27 -4.01 -13.86
N TRP A 66 2.98 -3.67 -13.90
CA TRP A 66 2.37 -2.74 -12.96
C TRP A 66 1.92 -3.52 -11.71
N VAL A 67 2.42 -3.12 -10.54
CA VAL A 67 2.00 -3.66 -9.24
C VAL A 67 1.10 -2.63 -8.58
N ILE A 68 -0.11 -3.03 -8.21
CA ILE A 68 -1.20 -2.13 -7.82
C ILE A 68 -1.81 -2.61 -6.51
N ASP A 69 -1.94 -1.69 -5.57
CA ASP A 69 -2.81 -1.80 -4.41
C ASP A 69 -3.85 -0.66 -4.53
N PRO A 70 -5.12 -0.99 -4.78
CA PRO A 70 -6.14 0.01 -5.06
C PRO A 70 -6.51 0.85 -3.85
N VAL A 71 -6.43 0.31 -2.63
CA VAL A 71 -6.81 0.96 -1.37
C VAL A 71 -5.97 0.37 -0.23
N ASP A 72 -4.74 0.83 -0.10
CA ASP A 72 -3.89 0.52 1.05
C ASP A 72 -4.49 1.16 2.30
N GLY A 73 -4.73 0.32 3.31
CA GLY A 73 -5.46 0.70 4.52
C GLY A 73 -6.98 0.54 4.39
N THR A 74 -7.50 -0.51 3.75
CA THR A 74 -8.95 -0.79 3.66
C THR A 74 -9.66 -0.72 5.02
N ASN A 75 -9.02 -1.18 6.11
CA ASN A 75 -9.57 -1.04 7.46
C ASN A 75 -9.74 0.44 7.88
N ASN A 76 -8.76 1.30 7.56
CA ASN A 76 -8.87 2.73 7.78
C ASN A 76 -9.99 3.34 6.93
N PHE A 77 -10.11 2.90 5.67
CA PHE A 77 -11.19 3.32 4.77
C PHE A 77 -12.58 2.99 5.31
N VAL A 78 -12.79 1.76 5.77
CA VAL A 78 -14.04 1.31 6.40
C VAL A 78 -14.39 2.15 7.63
N HIS A 79 -13.39 2.48 8.44
CA HIS A 79 -13.56 3.26 9.67
C HIS A 79 -13.41 4.78 9.50
N THR A 80 -13.35 5.29 8.27
CA THR A 80 -13.19 6.73 7.96
C THR A 80 -11.92 7.39 8.53
N PHE A 81 -10.89 6.59 8.83
CA PHE A 81 -9.61 7.08 9.30
C PHE A 81 -8.78 7.61 8.12
N PRO A 82 -8.15 8.80 8.22
CA PRO A 82 -7.70 9.56 7.04
C PRO A 82 -6.41 9.04 6.36
N PHE A 83 -5.88 7.91 6.81
CA PHE A 83 -4.67 7.29 6.27
C PHE A 83 -5.04 6.13 5.36
N VAL A 84 -5.39 6.47 4.12
CA VAL A 84 -5.77 5.56 3.03
C VAL A 84 -5.00 5.98 1.79
N ALA A 85 -4.42 5.04 1.05
CA ALA A 85 -3.65 5.37 -0.14
C ALA A 85 -3.96 4.46 -1.34
N VAL A 86 -3.75 4.99 -2.54
CA VAL A 86 -3.62 4.19 -3.76
C VAL A 86 -2.12 4.02 -4.02
N SER A 87 -1.65 2.79 -4.22
CA SER A 87 -0.24 2.51 -4.49
C SER A 87 -0.07 1.87 -5.87
N ILE A 88 0.83 2.43 -6.68
CA ILE A 88 1.13 1.95 -8.04
C ILE A 88 2.64 1.96 -8.25
N ALA A 89 3.19 0.83 -8.68
CA ALA A 89 4.59 0.71 -9.06
C ALA A 89 4.76 0.12 -10.46
N LEU A 90 5.79 0.56 -11.18
CA LEU A 90 6.25 -0.07 -12.42
C LEU A 90 7.52 -0.86 -12.15
N MET A 91 7.48 -2.15 -12.42
CA MET A 91 8.60 -3.07 -12.31
C MET A 91 9.11 -3.42 -13.71
N ILE A 92 10.43 -3.38 -13.94
CA ILE A 92 11.08 -3.83 -15.18
C ILE A 92 12.30 -4.66 -14.79
N ASN A 93 12.47 -5.85 -15.38
CA ASN A 93 13.54 -6.79 -15.00
C ASN A 93 13.56 -7.06 -13.48
N LYS A 94 12.36 -7.17 -12.88
CA LYS A 94 12.13 -7.33 -11.44
C LYS A 94 12.70 -6.19 -10.57
N GLN A 95 12.95 -5.02 -11.13
CA GLN A 95 13.40 -3.82 -10.41
C GLN A 95 12.35 -2.72 -10.46
N ALA A 96 12.15 -2.03 -9.35
CA ALA A 96 11.25 -0.88 -9.28
C ALA A 96 11.84 0.30 -10.05
N GLU A 97 11.11 0.78 -11.05
CA GLU A 97 11.51 1.91 -11.90
C GLU A 97 10.72 3.18 -11.55
N ILE A 98 9.43 3.05 -11.26
CA ILE A 98 8.53 4.13 -10.86
C ILE A 98 7.70 3.66 -9.65
N GLY A 99 7.47 4.55 -8.69
CA GLY A 99 6.54 4.35 -7.58
C GLY A 99 5.68 5.60 -7.36
N ILE A 100 4.39 5.39 -7.12
CA ILE A 100 3.38 6.41 -6.85
C ILE A 100 2.54 5.94 -5.67
N VAL A 101 2.41 6.78 -4.65
CA VAL A 101 1.51 6.55 -3.51
C VAL A 101 0.69 7.81 -3.32
N TYR A 102 -0.62 7.71 -3.43
CA TYR A 102 -1.51 8.86 -3.32
C TYR A 102 -2.51 8.68 -2.20
N ASN A 103 -2.45 9.56 -1.19
CA ASN A 103 -3.52 9.67 -0.20
C ASN A 103 -4.55 10.71 -0.66
N PRO A 104 -5.76 10.31 -1.09
CA PRO A 104 -6.76 11.23 -1.62
C PRO A 104 -7.44 12.08 -0.55
N LEU A 105 -7.40 11.68 0.72
CA LEU A 105 -8.00 12.40 1.85
C LEU A 105 -7.10 13.55 2.29
N LEU A 106 -5.79 13.29 2.38
CA LEU A 106 -4.79 14.30 2.73
C LEU A 106 -4.27 15.10 1.53
N LYS A 107 -4.64 14.66 0.30
CA LYS A 107 -4.14 15.23 -0.97
C LYS A 107 -2.60 15.21 -1.03
N GLU A 108 -2.02 14.11 -0.61
CA GLU A 108 -0.58 13.88 -0.62
C GLU A 108 -0.21 12.90 -1.74
N MET A 109 0.49 13.41 -2.75
CA MET A 109 1.00 12.63 -3.87
C MET A 109 2.49 12.39 -3.68
N TYR A 110 2.83 11.19 -3.24
CA TYR A 110 4.20 10.69 -3.18
C TYR A 110 4.57 10.07 -4.52
N SER A 111 5.72 10.45 -5.07
CA SER A 111 6.21 9.89 -6.32
C SER A 111 7.72 9.74 -6.32
N ALA A 112 8.21 8.69 -6.99
CA ALA A 112 9.63 8.46 -7.17
C ALA A 112 9.89 7.79 -8.51
N ARG A 113 11.04 8.10 -9.10
CA ARG A 113 11.60 7.39 -10.24
C ARG A 113 13.06 7.09 -9.97
N LYS A 114 13.50 5.89 -10.34
CA LYS A 114 14.87 5.45 -10.15
C LYS A 114 15.85 6.47 -10.74
N GLY A 115 16.82 6.89 -9.91
CA GLY A 115 17.81 7.91 -10.26
C GLY A 115 17.32 9.37 -10.25
N GLN A 116 16.03 9.63 -10.00
CA GLN A 116 15.46 10.99 -10.05
C GLN A 116 15.02 11.54 -8.68
N GLY A 117 15.11 10.72 -7.64
CA GLY A 117 14.70 11.08 -6.28
C GLY A 117 13.22 10.78 -6.01
N ALA A 118 12.78 11.20 -4.82
CA ALA A 118 11.42 11.03 -4.33
C ALA A 118 10.83 12.40 -3.95
N PHE A 119 9.52 12.55 -4.12
CA PHE A 119 8.80 13.81 -3.95
C PHE A 119 7.47 13.57 -3.24
N CYS A 120 6.99 14.56 -2.49
CA CYS A 120 5.60 14.67 -2.05
C CYS A 120 5.06 16.02 -2.51
N ASN A 121 3.99 16.02 -3.30
CA ASN A 121 3.39 17.24 -3.87
C ASN A 121 4.43 18.15 -4.55
N GLY A 122 5.36 17.54 -5.31
CA GLY A 122 6.44 18.23 -6.01
C GLY A 122 7.63 18.66 -5.13
N LYS A 123 7.55 18.52 -3.81
CA LYS A 123 8.66 18.84 -2.90
C LYS A 123 9.54 17.61 -2.70
N LYS A 124 10.85 17.76 -2.91
CA LYS A 124 11.83 16.67 -2.78
C LYS A 124 11.89 16.17 -1.34
N LEU A 125 11.85 14.85 -1.19
CA LEU A 125 11.93 14.16 0.10
C LEU A 125 13.37 13.74 0.42
N LYS A 126 13.64 13.55 1.70
CA LYS A 126 14.88 12.99 2.24
C LYS A 126 14.57 12.19 3.49
N CYS A 127 15.19 11.03 3.65
CA CYS A 127 15.13 10.28 4.91
C CYS A 127 15.82 11.04 6.05
N SER A 128 15.46 10.71 7.29
CA SER A 128 16.18 11.21 8.46
C SER A 128 17.65 10.77 8.43
N SER A 129 18.52 11.53 9.09
CA SER A 129 19.94 11.16 9.28
C SER A 129 20.19 10.43 10.60
N VAL A 130 19.13 10.04 11.31
CA VAL A 130 19.20 9.36 12.61
C VAL A 130 19.78 7.96 12.38
N LYS A 131 20.86 7.64 13.09
CA LYS A 131 21.55 6.34 13.02
C LYS A 131 21.43 5.52 14.29
N ASP A 132 21.15 6.19 15.40
CA ASP A 132 20.96 5.55 16.70
C ASP A 132 19.48 5.26 16.92
N LEU A 133 19.16 4.02 17.28
CA LEU A 133 17.79 3.61 17.58
C LEU A 133 17.23 4.41 18.76
N GLY A 134 18.07 4.74 19.75
CA GLY A 134 17.73 5.57 20.91
C GLY A 134 17.21 6.97 20.59
N GLN A 135 17.35 7.40 19.33
CA GLN A 135 16.91 8.70 18.85
C GLN A 135 15.83 8.58 17.75
N ALA A 136 15.44 7.36 17.38
CA ALA A 136 14.48 7.12 16.31
C ALA A 136 13.04 7.12 16.82
N LEU A 137 12.13 7.59 15.95
CA LEU A 137 10.69 7.36 16.04
C LEU A 137 10.34 6.22 15.07
N VAL A 138 9.71 5.16 15.55
CA VAL A 138 9.42 3.95 14.77
C VAL A 138 7.92 3.81 14.50
N ALA A 139 7.55 3.67 13.24
CA ALA A 139 6.19 3.30 12.83
C ALA A 139 6.13 1.79 12.56
N THR A 140 5.07 1.13 13.02
CA THR A 140 4.82 -0.30 12.78
C THR A 140 3.33 -0.61 12.87
N GLU A 141 2.93 -1.75 12.30
CA GLU A 141 1.55 -2.22 12.26
C GLU A 141 1.47 -3.64 12.85
N PHE A 142 0.35 -3.97 13.51
CA PHE A 142 0.14 -5.33 14.04
C PHE A 142 -0.19 -6.36 12.94
N GLY A 143 -0.43 -5.90 11.70
CA GLY A 143 -0.83 -6.70 10.55
C GLY A 143 -2.22 -7.32 10.67
N SER A 144 -2.65 -8.10 9.68
CA SER A 144 -3.99 -8.72 9.62
C SER A 144 -4.07 -10.10 10.29
N GLN A 145 -2.97 -10.87 10.33
CA GLN A 145 -2.95 -12.20 10.95
C GLN A 145 -3.25 -12.16 12.45
N ARG A 146 -4.11 -13.07 12.92
CA ARG A 146 -4.58 -13.18 14.31
C ARG A 146 -4.21 -14.50 15.00
N ASP A 147 -3.35 -15.31 14.39
CA ASP A 147 -2.80 -16.51 15.03
C ASP A 147 -2.02 -16.14 16.30
N PRO A 148 -2.30 -16.77 17.46
CA PRO A 148 -1.64 -16.44 18.72
C PRO A 148 -0.11 -16.52 18.67
N GLU A 149 0.46 -17.52 18.01
CA GLU A 149 1.91 -17.66 17.91
C GLU A 149 2.54 -16.54 17.07
N ILE A 150 1.85 -16.10 16.02
CA ILE A 150 2.27 -14.97 15.20
C ILE A 150 2.19 -13.67 15.99
N LEU A 151 1.11 -13.47 16.76
CA LEU A 151 0.96 -12.29 17.63
C LEU A 151 2.05 -12.25 18.71
N ASP A 152 2.35 -13.37 19.36
CA ASP A 152 3.41 -13.44 20.37
C ASP A 152 4.80 -13.13 19.80
N LYS A 153 5.08 -13.58 18.57
CA LYS A 153 6.30 -13.21 17.84
C LYS A 153 6.35 -11.71 17.57
N LYS A 154 5.25 -11.10 17.13
CA LYS A 154 5.16 -9.66 16.87
C LYS A 154 5.36 -8.83 18.14
N PHE A 155 4.70 -9.18 19.23
CA PHE A 155 4.86 -8.47 20.51
C PHE A 155 6.29 -8.57 21.06
N ARG A 156 6.95 -9.73 20.93
CA ARG A 156 8.37 -9.86 21.29
C ARG A 156 9.27 -8.95 20.46
N ASN A 157 9.04 -8.87 19.15
CA ASN A 157 9.80 -7.98 18.27
C ASN A 157 9.56 -6.52 18.63
N MET A 158 8.31 -6.13 18.84
CA MET A 158 7.93 -4.76 19.22
C MET A 158 8.57 -4.35 20.54
N ARG A 159 8.54 -5.23 21.55
CA ARG A 159 9.23 -5.00 22.84
C ARG A 159 10.72 -4.71 22.64
N SER A 160 11.39 -5.48 21.77
CA SER A 160 12.84 -5.32 21.52
C SER A 160 13.21 -3.97 20.88
N ILE A 161 12.25 -3.32 20.22
CA ILE A 161 12.38 -2.00 19.60
C ILE A 161 12.03 -0.91 20.61
N ILE A 162 10.87 -0.99 21.27
CA ILE A 162 10.37 0.04 22.20
C ILE A 162 11.31 0.22 23.40
N GLU A 163 11.96 -0.84 23.89
CA GLU A 163 12.95 -0.73 24.96
C GLU A 163 14.19 0.12 24.58
N LYS A 164 14.39 0.40 23.29
CA LYS A 164 15.58 1.04 22.74
C LYS A 164 15.30 2.26 21.89
N ALA A 165 14.05 2.51 21.49
CA ALA A 165 13.66 3.61 20.61
C ALA A 165 13.15 4.81 21.42
N HIS A 166 13.21 6.01 20.83
CA HIS A 166 12.67 7.22 21.46
C HIS A 166 11.13 7.19 21.45
N GLY A 167 10.54 6.64 20.39
CA GLY A 167 9.09 6.46 20.26
C GLY A 167 8.75 5.51 19.14
#